data_AF-J9AV71-F1
#
_entry.id   AF-J9AV71-F1
#
_cell.length_a   1.000
_cell.length_b   1.000
_cell.length_c   1.000
_cell.angle_alpha   90.00
_cell.angle_beta   90.00
_cell.angle_gamma   90.00
#
_symmetry.space_group_name_H-M   'P 1'
#
loop_
_entity.id
_entity.type
_entity.pdbx_description
1 polymer ?
#
loop_
_entity_poly.entity_id
_entity_poly.type
_entity_poly.pdbx_seq_one_letter_code
_entity_poly.pdbx_strand_id
1 'polypeptide(L)'
;MEIFFFDQEGDRGLLAEMIAGGYFFVKAGIKSECFFKELSRQLENYYATDNNIMGALCITQYCSNKCTFIPYSLISNWRWHLSNKTYIPALLQFDSGSSSNQKFDNMKNLGAEFVNITKTRKYYRAKCFMHKIVTPENAIPE
;
A
#
# COMPACT_ATOMS: atom_id res chain seq x y z
N MET A 1 21.34 14.67 -5.28
CA MET A 1 19.92 14.81 -5.67
C MET A 1 19.19 13.61 -5.09
N GLU A 2 18.17 13.82 -4.27
CA GLU A 2 17.41 12.70 -3.68
C GLU A 2 16.17 12.45 -4.53
N ILE A 3 15.90 11.16 -4.77
CA ILE A 3 14.77 10.69 -5.56
C ILE A 3 13.85 9.93 -4.61
N PHE A 4 12.60 10.34 -4.55
CA PHE A 4 11.55 9.65 -3.82
C PHE A 4 10.77 8.77 -4.78
N PHE A 5 10.52 7.55 -4.35
CA PHE A 5 9.76 6.58 -5.11
C PHE A 5 8.39 6.44 -4.44
N PHE A 6 7.33 6.76 -5.16
CA PHE A 6 5.95 6.64 -4.67
C PHE A 6 5.21 5.55 -5.44
N ASP A 7 4.23 4.94 -4.79
CA ASP A 7 3.23 4.12 -5.48
C ASP A 7 2.31 4.97 -6.36
N GLN A 8 1.71 4.33 -7.38
CA GLN A 8 0.83 4.98 -8.34
C GLN A 8 -0.64 4.78 -7.97
N GLU A 9 -1.46 5.80 -8.19
CA GLU A 9 -2.91 5.71 -8.07
C GLU A 9 -3.51 4.78 -9.13
N GLY A 10 -2.89 4.63 -10.29
CA GLY A 10 -3.26 3.66 -11.32
C GLY A 10 -2.16 3.42 -12.35
N ASP A 11 -2.39 2.56 -13.33
CA ASP A 11 -1.40 2.20 -14.35
C ASP A 11 -1.59 2.90 -15.70
N ARG A 12 -2.58 3.81 -15.83
CA ARG A 12 -2.91 4.48 -17.09
C ARG A 12 -3.40 5.92 -16.89
N GLY A 13 -3.18 6.74 -17.92
CA GLY A 13 -3.66 8.13 -17.97
C GLY A 13 -3.15 8.96 -16.79
N LEU A 14 -3.96 9.93 -16.36
CA LEU A 14 -3.63 10.81 -15.23
C LEU A 14 -3.34 10.04 -13.93
N LEU A 15 -3.97 8.88 -13.73
CA LEU A 15 -3.77 8.07 -12.51
C LEU A 15 -2.35 7.50 -12.42
N ALA A 16 -1.66 7.31 -13.55
CA ALA A 16 -0.27 6.87 -13.57
C ALA A 16 0.71 7.96 -13.12
N GLU A 17 0.25 9.22 -13.08
CA GLU A 17 1.03 10.38 -12.64
C GLU A 17 0.62 10.87 -11.25
N MET A 18 -0.31 10.17 -10.59
CA MET A 18 -0.81 10.48 -9.27
C MET A 18 -0.22 9.52 -8.22
N ILE A 19 0.09 10.06 -7.05
CA ILE A 19 0.54 9.29 -5.89
C ILE A 19 -0.69 8.63 -5.24
N ALA A 20 -0.61 7.33 -4.97
CA ALA A 20 -1.62 6.65 -4.14
C ALA A 20 -1.40 6.95 -2.65
N GLY A 21 -0.14 6.92 -2.19
CA GLY A 21 0.28 7.36 -0.85
C GLY A 21 0.41 6.23 0.16
N GLY A 22 0.01 5.00 -0.16
CA GLY A 22 0.08 3.88 0.77
C GLY A 22 1.47 3.23 0.87
N TYR A 23 2.32 3.38 -0.15
CA TYR A 23 3.72 2.94 -0.13
C TYR A 23 4.65 3.97 -0.77
N PHE A 24 5.79 4.20 -0.12
CA PHE A 24 6.87 4.99 -0.67
C PHE A 24 8.23 4.53 -0.17
N PHE A 25 9.26 4.82 -0.95
CA PHE A 25 10.65 4.62 -0.57
C PHE A 25 11.40 5.96 -0.67
N VAL A 26 11.91 6.40 0.47
CA VAL A 26 12.61 7.67 0.62
C VAL A 26 13.90 7.45 1.40
N LYS A 27 14.96 8.14 0.98
CA LYS A 27 16.20 8.20 1.75
C LYS A 27 16.03 9.23 2.87
N ALA A 28 16.33 8.84 4.11
CA ALA A 28 16.32 9.76 5.23
C ALA A 28 17.44 10.81 5.09
N GLY A 29 17.08 12.08 5.22
CA GLY A 29 17.99 13.21 5.18
C GLY A 29 17.27 14.56 5.35
N ILE A 30 18.02 15.64 5.30
CA ILE A 30 17.50 17.01 5.49
C ILE A 30 16.42 17.34 4.44
N LYS A 31 16.56 16.84 3.21
CA LYS A 31 15.58 17.12 2.14
C LYS A 31 14.28 16.34 2.30
N SER A 32 14.35 15.08 2.71
CA SER A 32 13.16 14.30 3.07
C SER A 32 12.47 14.89 4.29
N GLU A 33 13.22 15.28 5.33
CA GLU A 33 12.65 15.95 6.50
C GLU A 33 11.93 17.25 6.11
N CYS A 34 12.56 18.08 5.27
CA CYS A 34 11.96 19.31 4.74
C CYS A 34 10.64 19.05 4.00
N PHE A 35 10.60 18.03 3.14
CA PHE A 35 9.39 17.61 2.41
C PHE A 35 8.28 17.17 3.36
N PHE A 36 8.56 16.27 4.30
CA PHE A 36 7.55 15.72 5.21
C PHE A 36 7.10 16.72 6.28
N LYS A 37 7.95 17.68 6.68
CA LYS A 37 7.51 18.80 7.53
C LYS A 37 6.49 19.69 6.82
N GLU A 38 6.71 19.99 5.55
CA GLU A 38 5.75 20.78 4.78
C GLU A 38 4.46 20.00 4.53
N LEU A 39 4.54 18.70 4.25
CA LEU A 39 3.37 17.82 4.19
C LEU A 39 2.55 17.90 5.50
N SER A 40 3.21 17.72 6.66
CA SER A 40 2.58 17.83 7.98
C SER A 40 1.92 19.18 8.19
N ARG A 41 2.65 20.27 7.90
CA ARG A 41 2.14 21.64 8.04
C ARG A 41 0.90 21.85 7.17
N GLN A 42 0.87 21.35 5.94
CA GLN A 42 -0.30 21.49 5.08
C GLN A 42 -1.48 20.64 5.57
N LEU A 43 -1.25 19.39 5.99
CA LEU A 43 -2.30 18.52 6.56
C LEU A 43 -2.95 19.12 7.81
N GLU A 44 -2.20 19.84 8.63
CA GLU A 44 -2.72 20.52 9.82
C GLU A 44 -3.60 21.74 9.49
N ASN A 45 -3.40 22.36 8.34
CA ASN A 45 -4.01 23.65 7.99
C ASN A 45 -5.05 23.57 6.87
N TYR A 46 -5.06 22.48 6.09
CA TYR A 46 -5.94 22.33 4.94
C TYR A 46 -6.68 21.00 4.99
N TYR A 47 -7.95 21.01 4.56
CA TYR A 47 -8.73 19.80 4.37
C TYR A 47 -8.35 19.15 3.02
N ALA A 48 -7.21 18.47 3.00
CA ALA A 48 -6.69 17.75 1.85
C ALA A 48 -6.11 16.40 2.27
N THR A 49 -6.06 15.46 1.33
CA THR A 49 -5.40 14.17 1.57
C THR A 49 -3.89 14.29 1.41
N ASP A 50 -3.17 13.45 2.13
CA ASP A 50 -1.71 13.38 2.10
C ASP A 50 -1.19 13.14 0.68
N ASN A 51 -1.78 12.22 -0.07
CA ASN A 51 -1.36 11.91 -1.43
C ASN A 51 -1.53 13.07 -2.42
N ASN A 52 -2.56 13.92 -2.23
CA ASN A 52 -2.73 15.14 -3.03
C ASN A 52 -1.66 16.19 -2.72
N ILE A 53 -1.37 16.42 -1.43
CA ILE A 53 -0.32 17.34 -1.02
C ILE A 53 1.05 16.81 -1.48
N MET A 54 1.35 15.53 -1.27
CA MET A 54 2.58 14.89 -1.75
C MET A 54 2.73 15.06 -3.27
N GLY A 55 1.66 14.88 -4.04
CA GLY A 55 1.65 15.11 -5.49
C GLY A 55 2.02 16.55 -5.86
N ALA A 56 1.42 17.54 -5.21
CA ALA A 56 1.73 18.94 -5.43
C ALA A 56 3.19 19.29 -5.08
N LEU A 57 3.70 18.79 -3.94
CA LEU A 57 5.08 18.98 -3.52
C LEU A 57 6.07 18.31 -4.49
N CYS A 58 5.70 17.16 -5.05
CA CYS A 58 6.48 16.47 -6.07
C CYS A 58 6.57 17.22 -7.39
N ILE A 59 5.43 17.72 -7.90
CA ILE A 59 5.38 18.49 -9.15
C ILE A 59 6.20 19.77 -9.04
N THR A 60 6.13 20.45 -7.89
CA THR A 60 6.89 21.68 -7.62
C THR A 60 8.34 21.43 -7.22
N GLN A 61 8.78 20.17 -7.13
CA GLN A 61 10.11 19.76 -6.68
C GLN A 61 10.51 20.41 -5.34
N TYR A 62 9.57 20.43 -4.39
CA TYR A 62 9.75 21.11 -3.11
C TYR A 62 10.98 20.58 -2.34
N CYS A 63 11.75 21.50 -1.74
CA CYS A 63 13.08 21.26 -1.17
C CYS A 63 14.09 20.57 -2.13
N SER A 64 13.92 20.75 -3.44
CA SER A 64 14.73 20.12 -4.48
C SER A 64 14.71 18.59 -4.44
N ASN A 65 13.56 18.02 -4.05
CA ASN A 65 13.30 16.59 -4.14
C ASN A 65 12.73 16.27 -5.53
N LYS A 66 13.20 15.18 -6.14
CA LYS A 66 12.58 14.63 -7.35
C LYS A 66 11.73 13.43 -6.98
N CYS A 67 10.58 13.31 -7.61
CA CYS A 67 9.70 12.17 -7.41
C CYS A 67 9.67 11.30 -8.67
N THR A 68 9.59 10.01 -8.46
CA THR A 68 9.37 9.00 -9.49
C THR A 68 8.42 7.94 -8.96
N PHE A 69 7.93 7.10 -9.85
CA PHE A 69 6.91 6.12 -9.51
C PHE A 69 7.49 4.70 -9.51
N ILE A 70 7.12 3.95 -8.48
CA ILE A 70 7.32 2.49 -8.45
C ILE A 70 6.33 1.90 -9.45
N PRO A 71 6.77 1.00 -10.36
CA PRO A 71 5.88 0.39 -11.34
C PRO A 71 4.63 -0.22 -10.68
N TYR A 72 3.45 0.13 -11.19
CA TYR A 72 2.18 -0.41 -10.69
C TYR A 72 2.13 -1.95 -10.68
N SER A 73 2.92 -2.63 -11.52
CA SER A 73 3.03 -4.09 -11.52
C SER A 73 3.75 -4.68 -10.31
N LEU A 74 4.57 -3.89 -9.62
CA LEU A 74 5.24 -4.30 -8.37
C LEU A 74 4.42 -3.95 -7.14
N ILE A 75 3.83 -2.75 -7.14
CA ILE A 75 2.99 -2.24 -6.07
C ILE A 75 1.69 -1.72 -6.68
N SER A 76 0.58 -2.40 -6.41
CA SER A 76 -0.74 -1.93 -6.84
C SER A 76 -1.62 -1.58 -5.63
N ASN A 77 -2.64 -0.77 -5.90
CA ASN A 77 -3.67 -0.46 -4.92
C ASN A 77 -4.98 -1.19 -5.23
N TRP A 78 -6.03 -0.82 -4.52
CA TRP A 78 -7.37 -1.42 -4.59
C TRP A 78 -7.95 -1.48 -6.01
N ARG A 79 -7.56 -0.56 -6.91
CA ARG A 79 -8.01 -0.55 -8.31
C ARG A 79 -7.58 -1.79 -9.09
N TRP A 80 -6.56 -2.51 -8.62
CA TRP A 80 -6.17 -3.79 -9.21
C TRP A 80 -7.35 -4.77 -9.24
N HIS A 81 -8.20 -4.79 -8.20
CA HIS A 81 -9.40 -5.64 -8.12
C HIS A 81 -10.46 -5.31 -9.17
N LEU A 82 -10.48 -4.08 -9.69
CA LEU A 82 -11.40 -3.66 -10.75
C LEU A 82 -10.83 -3.85 -12.16
N SER A 83 -9.59 -4.33 -12.25
CA SER A 83 -8.89 -4.50 -13.53
C SER A 83 -9.00 -5.94 -14.05
N ASN A 84 -8.73 -6.12 -15.33
CA ASN A 84 -8.64 -7.43 -15.98
C ASN A 84 -7.24 -8.06 -15.89
N LYS A 85 -6.41 -7.63 -14.92
CA LYS A 85 -5.04 -8.11 -14.75
C LYS A 85 -5.03 -9.54 -14.24
N THR A 86 -4.13 -10.36 -14.78
CA THR A 86 -3.98 -11.78 -14.43
C THR A 86 -2.83 -12.07 -13.46
N TYR A 87 -2.00 -11.07 -13.17
CA TYR A 87 -0.86 -11.18 -12.24
C TYR A 87 -1.21 -10.52 -10.90
N ILE A 88 -0.70 -11.07 -9.80
CA ILE A 88 -0.78 -10.47 -8.46
C ILE A 88 0.53 -9.71 -8.20
N PRO A 89 0.50 -8.42 -7.84
CA PRO A 89 1.72 -7.65 -7.54
C PRO A 89 2.36 -8.12 -6.23
N ALA A 90 3.63 -7.76 -6.00
CA ALA A 90 4.35 -8.13 -4.79
C ALA A 90 3.74 -7.48 -3.53
N LEU A 91 3.25 -6.24 -3.66
CA LEU A 91 2.45 -5.54 -2.65
C LEU A 91 1.12 -5.11 -3.25
N LEU A 92 0.02 -5.44 -2.57
CA LEU A 92 -1.34 -5.09 -2.98
C LEU A 92 -2.07 -4.42 -1.80
N GLN A 93 -2.56 -3.20 -1.99
CA GLN A 93 -3.38 -2.52 -1.00
C GLN A 93 -4.86 -2.87 -1.17
N PHE A 94 -5.55 -3.05 -0.05
CA PHE A 94 -6.99 -3.34 0.00
C PHE A 94 -7.81 -2.13 0.48
N ASP A 95 -7.33 -0.91 0.20
CA ASP A 95 -7.95 0.31 0.72
C ASP A 95 -8.87 1.02 -0.30
N SER A 96 -10.02 0.39 -0.59
CA SER A 96 -11.07 0.91 -1.50
C SER A 96 -12.21 1.64 -0.79
N GLY A 97 -12.09 1.94 0.50
CA GLY A 97 -13.26 2.34 1.31
C GLY A 97 -14.32 1.23 1.48
N SER A 98 -14.01 0.01 1.03
CA SER A 98 -14.84 -1.19 1.25
C SER A 98 -15.00 -1.51 2.73
N SER A 99 -16.13 -2.13 3.09
CA SER A 99 -16.31 -2.68 4.44
C SER A 99 -15.21 -3.67 4.79
N SER A 100 -14.91 -3.81 6.07
CA SER A 100 -13.92 -4.78 6.57
C SER A 100 -14.14 -6.18 6.00
N ASN A 101 -15.40 -6.64 5.95
CA ASN A 101 -15.76 -7.94 5.40
C ASN A 101 -15.35 -8.10 3.92
N GLN A 102 -15.64 -7.10 3.09
CA GLN A 102 -15.30 -7.16 1.67
C GLN A 102 -13.78 -7.13 1.46
N LYS A 103 -13.02 -6.42 2.32
CA LYS A 103 -11.54 -6.49 2.29
C LYS A 103 -11.04 -7.91 2.57
N PHE A 104 -11.60 -8.60 3.58
CA PHE A 104 -11.27 -10.00 3.86
C PHE A 104 -11.64 -10.94 2.72
N ASP A 105 -12.79 -10.75 2.10
CA ASP A 105 -13.22 -11.60 0.98
C ASP A 105 -12.33 -11.41 -0.24
N ASN A 106 -11.92 -10.19 -0.55
CA ASN A 106 -10.94 -9.92 -1.60
C ASN A 106 -9.59 -10.58 -1.33
N MET A 107 -9.11 -10.55 -0.08
CA MET A 107 -7.90 -11.26 0.32
C MET A 107 -8.06 -12.78 0.18
N LYS A 108 -9.18 -13.36 0.61
CA LYS A 108 -9.48 -14.80 0.45
C LYS A 108 -9.54 -15.24 -1.01
N ASN A 109 -10.14 -14.43 -1.88
CA ASN A 109 -10.21 -14.71 -3.32
C ASN A 109 -8.82 -14.76 -3.97
N LEU A 110 -7.82 -14.11 -3.38
CA LEU A 110 -6.42 -14.17 -3.78
C LEU A 110 -5.64 -15.31 -3.08
N GLY A 111 -6.31 -16.11 -2.26
CA GLY A 111 -5.74 -17.24 -1.55
C GLY A 111 -5.17 -16.90 -0.18
N ALA A 112 -5.53 -15.75 0.40
CA ALA A 112 -5.20 -15.48 1.80
C ALA A 112 -6.04 -16.36 2.74
N GLU A 113 -5.38 -16.93 3.74
CA GLU A 113 -6.02 -17.74 4.77
C GLU A 113 -6.09 -16.95 6.07
N PHE A 114 -7.24 -17.00 6.74
CA PHE A 114 -7.48 -16.29 8.00
C PHE A 114 -7.80 -17.29 9.11
N VAL A 115 -7.15 -17.11 10.25
CA VAL A 115 -7.34 -17.97 11.42
C VAL A 115 -8.61 -17.54 12.16
N ASN A 116 -9.46 -18.51 12.51
CA ASN A 116 -10.60 -18.25 13.38
C ASN A 116 -10.15 -18.24 14.84
N ILE A 117 -10.03 -17.05 15.43
CA ILE A 117 -9.51 -16.88 16.79
C ILE A 117 -10.38 -17.53 17.88
N THR A 118 -11.67 -17.73 17.63
CA THR A 118 -12.55 -18.41 18.60
C THR A 118 -12.35 -19.92 18.61
N LYS A 119 -11.75 -20.45 17.53
CA LYS A 119 -11.36 -21.86 17.41
C LYS A 119 -9.89 -22.09 17.75
N THR A 120 -9.07 -21.05 17.90
CA THR A 120 -7.69 -21.19 18.39
C THR A 120 -7.65 -21.34 19.90
N ARG A 121 -6.86 -22.31 20.39
CA ARG A 121 -6.60 -22.54 21.82
C ARG A 121 -6.03 -21.25 22.47
N LYS A 122 -6.29 -21.05 23.78
CA LYS A 122 -5.83 -19.88 24.57
C LYS A 122 -4.33 -19.56 24.49
N TYR A 123 -3.51 -20.48 24.00
CA TYR A 123 -2.05 -20.37 23.90
C TYR A 123 -1.53 -20.67 22.50
N TYR A 124 -2.15 -20.09 21.47
CA TYR A 124 -1.68 -20.23 20.10
C TYR A 124 -0.46 -19.33 19.82
N ARG A 125 0.61 -19.90 19.29
CA ARG A 125 1.78 -19.18 18.79
C ARG A 125 1.78 -19.28 17.26
N ALA A 126 1.53 -18.16 16.58
CA ALA A 126 1.57 -18.12 15.12
C ALA A 126 2.92 -18.64 14.60
N LYS A 127 2.89 -19.63 13.71
CA LYS A 127 4.06 -20.11 12.98
C LYS A 127 3.94 -19.64 11.53
N CYS A 128 4.97 -18.95 11.02
CA CYS A 128 5.06 -18.68 9.59
C CYS A 128 5.34 -20.02 8.87
N PHE A 129 4.48 -20.38 7.93
CA PHE A 129 4.70 -21.57 7.13
C PHE A 129 5.68 -21.26 6.00
N MET A 130 6.78 -22.02 5.95
CA MET A 130 7.80 -21.91 4.90
C MET A 130 7.28 -22.39 3.53
N HIS A 131 6.18 -23.14 3.52
CA HIS A 131 5.51 -23.64 2.32
C HIS A 131 4.03 -23.29 2.37
N LYS A 132 3.47 -22.96 1.20
CA LYS A 132 2.03 -22.68 1.05
C LYS A 132 1.26 -23.92 1.48
N ILE A 133 0.49 -23.80 2.55
CA ILE A 133 -0.38 -24.87 2.99
C ILE A 133 -1.54 -24.92 1.99
N VAL A 134 -1.73 -26.10 1.40
CA VAL A 134 -2.75 -26.33 0.37
C VAL A 134 -4.15 -26.49 0.99
N THR A 135 -4.22 -26.74 2.30
CA THR A 135 -5.44 -26.99 3.06
C THR A 135 -5.46 -26.11 4.32
N PRO A 136 -6.27 -25.04 4.38
CA PRO A 136 -6.22 -24.04 5.46
C PRO A 136 -6.37 -24.59 6.88
N GLU A 137 -7.05 -25.72 7.04
CA GLU A 137 -7.22 -26.41 8.33
C GLU A 137 -5.89 -26.92 8.90
N ASN A 138 -4.92 -27.24 8.04
CA ASN A 138 -3.58 -27.70 8.42
C ASN A 138 -2.62 -26.55 8.76
N ALA A 139 -3.04 -25.30 8.54
CA ALA A 139 -2.29 -24.09 8.92
C ALA A 139 -2.45 -23.71 10.40
N ILE A 140 -3.18 -24.50 11.16
CA ILE A 140 -3.25 -24.39 12.61
C ILE A 140 -2.53 -25.63 13.17
N PRO A 141 -1.25 -25.52 13.60
CA PRO A 141 -0.59 -26.62 14.29
C PRO A 141 -1.34 -26.90 15.60
N GLU A 142 -1.42 -28.17 15.99
CA GLU A 142 -2.01 -28.64 17.27
C GLU A 142 -1.56 -27.84 18.51
#